data_AF-A0A925VJ02-F1
#
_entry.id   AF-A0A925VJ02-F1
#
_cell.length_a   1.000
_cell.length_b   1.000
_cell.length_c   1.000
_cell.angle_alpha   90.00
_cell.angle_beta   90.00
_cell.angle_gamma   90.00
#
_symmetry.space_group_name_H-M   'P 1'
#
loop_
_entity.id
_entity.type
_entity.pdbx_description
1 polymer ?
#
loop_
_entity_poly.entity_id
_entity_poly.type
_entity_poly.pdbx_seq_one_letter_code
_entity_poly.pdbx_strand_id
1 'polypeptide(L)'
;VLVSGIHRGVLPALQYASSIAPDNVTAVYVDLDSETTEKFKQKWQYWGFDIPLVVLDSPYRSLTGPLLAYIDEVDARYNDDMLTIVMPEFVPRRWWQHMLHNQTGLLLKTALLFKRGRIVTSVPYHLER
;
A
#
# COMPACT_ATOMS: atom_id res chain seq x y z
N VAL A 1 -3.27 2.75 -3.23
CA VAL A 1 -2.01 1.96 -3.33
C VAL A 1 -1.30 1.99 -1.99
N LEU A 2 -0.97 0.83 -1.42
CA LEU A 2 -0.25 0.76 -0.15
C LEU A 2 1.23 1.00 -0.36
N VAL A 3 1.82 1.84 0.48
CA VAL A 3 3.24 2.18 0.45
C VAL A 3 3.80 1.92 1.85
N SER A 4 4.69 0.95 1.97
CA SER A 4 5.39 0.66 3.24
C SER A 4 6.77 1.35 3.33
N GLY A 5 7.20 2.04 2.28
CA GLY A 5 8.47 2.79 2.19
C GLY A 5 8.81 3.16 0.73
N ILE A 6 9.78 4.05 0.51
CA ILE A 6 10.32 4.31 -0.84
C ILE A 6 11.28 3.17 -1.21
N HIS A 7 10.70 2.22 -1.91
CA HIS A 7 11.43 1.21 -2.61
C HIS A 7 10.99 1.25 -4.06
N ARG A 8 11.90 0.95 -5.00
CA ARG A 8 11.60 0.91 -6.44
C ARG A 8 10.41 0.00 -6.79
N GLY A 9 10.06 -0.94 -5.90
CA GLY A 9 8.90 -1.82 -6.05
C GLY A 9 7.53 -1.17 -5.90
N VAL A 10 7.45 0.09 -5.46
CA VAL A 10 6.18 0.83 -5.40
C VAL A 10 5.80 1.37 -6.78
N LEU A 11 6.78 1.66 -7.66
CA LEU A 11 6.52 2.27 -8.96
C LEU A 11 5.63 1.41 -9.87
N PRO A 12 5.87 0.09 -10.04
CA PRO A 12 4.98 -0.75 -10.84
C PRO A 12 3.55 -0.80 -10.28
N ALA A 13 3.41 -0.74 -8.94
CA ALA A 13 2.10 -0.72 -8.30
C ALA A 13 1.34 0.59 -8.55
N LEU A 14 2.04 1.74 -8.53
CA LEU A 14 1.45 3.03 -8.90
C LEU A 14 1.07 3.07 -10.38
N GLN A 15 1.97 2.60 -11.27
CA GLN A 15 1.68 2.52 -12.71
C GLN A 15 0.47 1.63 -13.02
N TYR A 16 0.38 0.47 -12.36
CA TYR A 16 -0.78 -0.40 -12.47
C TYR A 16 -2.07 0.28 -11.96
N ALA A 17 -2.01 0.96 -10.81
CA ALA A 17 -3.17 1.67 -10.29
C ALA A 17 -3.62 2.80 -11.23
N SER A 18 -2.68 3.58 -11.76
CA SER A 18 -2.97 4.65 -12.72
C SER A 18 -3.47 4.14 -14.07
N SER A 19 -3.13 2.91 -14.48
CA SER A 19 -3.66 2.33 -15.73
C SER A 19 -5.12 1.89 -15.62
N ILE A 20 -5.59 1.52 -14.42
CA ILE A 20 -6.98 1.11 -14.17
C ILE A 20 -7.86 2.26 -13.67
N ALA A 21 -7.28 3.28 -13.04
CA ALA A 21 -7.99 4.43 -12.49
C ALA A 21 -7.15 5.73 -12.60
N PRO A 22 -6.99 6.31 -13.81
CA PRO A 22 -6.05 7.42 -14.06
C PRO A 22 -6.20 8.62 -13.11
N ASP A 23 -7.44 9.01 -12.83
CA ASP A 23 -7.75 10.22 -12.06
C ASP A 23 -8.15 9.92 -10.59
N ASN A 24 -8.11 8.65 -10.18
CA ASN A 24 -8.57 8.24 -8.84
C ASN A 24 -7.60 7.26 -8.18
N VAL A 25 -6.34 7.68 -8.07
CA VAL A 25 -5.31 6.95 -7.32
C VAL A 25 -4.94 7.74 -6.08
N THR A 26 -4.89 7.07 -4.93
CA THR A 26 -4.29 7.62 -3.71
C THR A 26 -3.22 6.67 -3.20
N ALA A 27 -2.04 7.20 -2.92
CA ALA A 27 -0.98 6.48 -2.22
C ALA A 27 -1.19 6.62 -0.71
N VAL A 28 -1.06 5.51 0.01
CA VAL A 28 -1.27 5.47 1.46
C VAL A 28 0.00 4.96 2.11
N TYR A 29 0.59 5.76 2.99
CA TYR A 29 1.77 5.44 3.75
C TYR A 29 1.43 5.43 5.24
N VAL A 30 1.93 4.46 6.01
CA VAL A 30 1.74 4.42 7.47
C VAL A 30 3.01 4.94 8.13
N ASP A 31 2.90 6.04 8.88
CA ASP A 31 3.99 6.59 9.66
C ASP A 31 4.31 5.67 10.84
N LEU A 32 5.46 5.01 10.76
CA LEU A 32 6.02 4.21 11.85
C LEU A 32 7.15 4.95 12.58
N ASP A 33 7.70 6.00 11.98
CA ASP A 33 8.83 6.79 12.47
C ASP A 33 8.85 8.17 11.78
N SER A 34 8.59 9.22 12.55
CA SER A 34 8.34 10.54 11.98
C SER A 34 9.54 11.14 11.25
N GLU A 35 10.78 10.84 11.65
CA GLU A 35 11.98 11.29 10.93
C GLU A 35 12.08 10.62 9.54
N THR A 36 11.81 9.32 9.48
CA THR A 36 11.75 8.57 8.22
C THR A 36 10.61 9.06 7.32
N THR A 37 9.46 9.38 7.92
CA THR A 37 8.27 9.89 7.23
C THR A 37 8.49 11.23 6.57
N GLU A 38 9.19 12.17 7.22
CA GLU A 38 9.50 13.46 6.58
C GLU A 38 10.44 13.31 5.39
N LYS A 39 11.46 12.45 5.49
CA LYS A 39 12.33 12.12 4.36
C LYS A 39 11.53 11.44 3.23
N PHE A 40 10.54 10.63 3.58
CA PHE A 40 9.65 9.99 2.62
C PHE A 40 8.78 11.02 1.88
N LYS A 41 8.12 11.93 2.59
CA LYS A 41 7.30 13.00 2.00
C LYS A 41 8.08 13.86 1.02
N GLN A 42 9.30 14.28 1.39
CA GLN A 42 10.16 15.07 0.51
C GLN A 42 10.48 14.33 -0.79
N LYS A 43 10.87 13.06 -0.71
CA LYS A 43 11.12 12.25 -1.90
C LYS A 43 9.84 12.02 -2.71
N TRP A 44 8.70 11.83 -2.07
CA TRP A 44 7.42 11.66 -2.75
C TRP A 44 7.06 12.86 -3.63
N GLN A 45 7.40 14.08 -3.21
CA GLN A 45 7.18 15.28 -4.03
C GLN A 45 7.90 15.22 -5.39
N TYR A 46 9.03 14.51 -5.47
CA TYR A 46 9.79 14.37 -6.73
C TYR A 46 9.41 13.12 -7.53
N TRP A 47 8.98 12.05 -6.86
CA TRP A 47 8.80 10.72 -7.49
C TRP A 47 7.35 10.22 -7.50
N GLY A 48 6.43 10.96 -6.90
CA GLY A 48 5.04 10.53 -6.66
C GLY A 48 4.11 10.65 -7.87
N PHE A 49 4.59 11.14 -9.02
CA PHE A 49 3.81 11.28 -10.27
C PHE A 49 2.45 11.98 -10.07
N ASP A 50 2.43 13.07 -9.29
CA ASP A 50 1.22 13.84 -8.93
C ASP A 50 0.13 13.03 -8.20
N ILE A 51 0.43 11.80 -7.78
CA ILE A 51 -0.50 10.97 -7.01
C ILE A 51 -0.56 11.51 -5.58
N PRO A 52 -1.77 11.84 -5.07
CA PRO A 52 -1.94 12.31 -3.70
C PRO A 52 -1.45 11.24 -2.71
N LEU A 53 -0.72 11.71 -1.70
CA LEU A 53 -0.20 10.89 -0.62
C LEU A 53 -0.95 11.16 0.66
N VAL A 54 -1.55 10.12 1.24
CA VAL A 54 -2.10 10.12 2.58
C VAL A 54 -1.12 9.42 3.52
N VAL A 55 -0.73 10.11 4.58
CA VAL A 55 0.10 9.56 5.65
C VAL A 55 -0.80 9.29 6.85
N LEU A 56 -0.81 8.04 7.30
CA LEU A 56 -1.60 7.59 8.44
C LEU A 56 -0.69 7.50 9.67
N ASP A 57 -1.07 8.19 10.74
CA ASP A 57 -0.36 8.09 12.00
C ASP A 57 -0.54 6.69 12.63
N SER A 58 0.55 6.10 13.11
CA SER A 58 0.51 4.82 13.82
C SER A 58 0.94 4.97 15.27
N PRO A 59 0.01 5.26 16.21
CA PRO A 59 0.34 5.47 17.62
C PRO A 59 0.96 4.23 18.29
N TYR A 60 0.74 3.05 17.72
CA TYR A 60 1.29 1.77 18.21
C TYR A 60 2.34 1.16 17.28
N ARG A 61 2.84 1.91 16.29
CA ARG A 61 3.73 1.41 15.23
C ARG A 61 3.21 0.12 14.57
N SER A 62 1.89 0.00 14.49
CA SER A 62 1.16 -1.08 13.82
C SER A 62 0.75 -0.63 12.42
N LEU A 63 1.01 -1.46 11.42
CA LEU A 63 0.64 -1.16 10.02
C LEU A 63 -0.85 -1.47 9.76
N THR A 64 -1.34 -2.60 10.24
CA THR A 64 -2.65 -3.15 9.86
C THR A 64 -3.81 -2.32 10.39
N GLY A 65 -3.74 -1.88 11.65
CA GLY A 65 -4.85 -1.18 12.31
C GLY A 65 -5.22 0.16 11.65
N PRO A 66 -4.28 1.12 11.55
CA PRO A 66 -4.53 2.40 10.88
C PRO A 66 -5.00 2.22 9.44
N LEU A 67 -4.42 1.24 8.74
CA LEU A 67 -4.75 1.02 7.35
C LEU A 67 -6.16 0.46 7.14
N LEU A 68 -6.58 -0.52 7.94
CA LEU A 68 -7.95 -1.04 7.87
C LEU A 68 -8.98 0.05 8.22
N ALA A 69 -8.69 0.88 9.22
CA ALA A 69 -9.55 2.00 9.58
C ALA A 69 -9.69 3.01 8.44
N TYR A 70 -8.58 3.37 7.78
CA TYR A 70 -8.60 4.25 6.62
C TYR A 70 -9.37 3.65 5.43
N ILE A 71 -9.17 2.35 5.16
CA ILE A 71 -9.91 1.65 4.11
C ILE A 71 -11.41 1.67 4.41
N ASP A 72 -11.82 1.38 5.65
CA ASP A 72 -13.22 1.43 6.07
C ASP A 72 -13.80 2.86 5.93
N GLU A 73 -13.02 3.91 6.21
CA GLU A 73 -13.44 5.31 6.05
C GLU A 73 -13.62 5.72 4.58
N VAL A 74 -12.71 5.29 3.70
CA VAL A 74 -12.83 5.54 2.26
C VAL A 74 -14.03 4.79 1.69
N ASP A 75 -14.19 3.51 2.03
CA ASP A 75 -15.31 2.66 1.60
C ASP A 75 -16.67 3.28 1.98
N ALA A 76 -16.79 3.78 3.22
CA ALA A 76 -18.00 4.46 3.69
C ALA A 76 -18.32 5.77 2.92
N ARG A 77 -17.30 6.46 2.38
CA ARG A 77 -17.50 7.68 1.58
C ARG A 77 -18.02 7.40 0.17
N TYR A 78 -17.69 6.25 -0.40
CA TYR A 78 -17.99 5.91 -1.81
C TYR A 78 -19.16 4.90 -1.97
N ASN A 79 -19.84 4.52 -0.89
CA ASN A 79 -21.21 3.98 -0.86
C ASN A 79 -21.52 2.90 -1.95
N ASP A 80 -20.82 1.77 -1.88
CA ASP A 80 -20.89 0.58 -2.78
C ASP A 80 -20.09 0.63 -4.10
N ASP A 81 -19.20 1.62 -4.30
CA ASP A 81 -18.20 1.54 -5.38
C ASP A 81 -17.11 0.48 -5.10
N MET A 82 -16.56 -0.11 -6.16
CA MET A 82 -15.48 -1.10 -6.03
C MET A 82 -14.16 -0.44 -5.64
N LEU A 83 -13.68 -0.72 -4.42
CA LEU A 83 -12.39 -0.24 -3.94
C LEU A 83 -11.28 -1.24 -4.26
N THR A 84 -10.32 -0.82 -5.10
CA THR A 84 -9.14 -1.64 -5.40
C THR A 84 -7.93 -1.24 -4.54
N ILE A 85 -7.56 -2.13 -3.62
CA ILE A 85 -6.36 -2.03 -2.80
C ILE A 85 -5.19 -2.68 -3.54
N VAL A 86 -4.35 -1.85 -4.14
CA VAL A 86 -3.11 -2.30 -4.78
C VAL A 86 -1.98 -2.38 -3.75
N MET A 87 -1.39 -3.58 -3.61
CA MET A 87 -0.31 -3.90 -2.69
C MET A 87 0.98 -4.25 -3.46
N PRO A 88 2.06 -3.47 -3.34
CA PRO A 88 3.36 -3.87 -3.86
C PRO A 88 3.94 -5.01 -3.01
N GLU A 89 4.38 -6.08 -3.65
CA GLU A 89 4.96 -7.25 -2.97
C GLU A 89 6.38 -7.51 -3.43
N PHE A 90 7.32 -7.52 -2.48
CA PHE A 90 8.71 -7.88 -2.79
C PHE A 90 8.80 -9.39 -2.97
N VAL A 91 9.25 -9.81 -4.16
CA VAL A 91 9.48 -11.22 -4.49
C VAL A 91 10.99 -11.45 -4.62
N PRO A 92 11.66 -12.00 -3.59
CA PRO A 92 13.07 -12.32 -3.68
C PRO A 92 13.31 -13.57 -4.52
N ARG A 93 14.56 -13.75 -4.98
CA ARG A 93 14.96 -14.87 -5.86
C ARG A 93 14.74 -16.27 -5.27
N ARG A 94 14.77 -16.44 -3.95
CA ARG A 94 14.62 -17.75 -3.27
C ARG A 94 13.36 -17.74 -2.42
N TRP A 95 12.28 -18.26 -2.97
CA TRP A 95 10.93 -18.28 -2.37
C TRP A 95 10.88 -18.96 -0.99
N TRP A 96 11.75 -19.94 -0.71
CA TRP A 96 11.80 -20.65 0.57
C TRP A 96 12.31 -19.80 1.75
N GLN A 97 12.99 -18.67 1.51
CA GLN A 97 13.43 -17.74 2.56
C GLN A 97 12.25 -16.88 3.07
N HIS A 98 11.08 -16.97 2.45
CA HIS A 98 9.94 -16.08 2.67
C HIS A 98 8.75 -16.68 3.41
N MET A 99 8.75 -17.97 3.74
CA MET A 99 7.58 -18.57 4.41
C MET A 99 7.34 -18.00 5.82
N LEU A 100 8.26 -17.19 6.35
CA LEU A 100 8.17 -16.59 7.70
C LEU A 100 8.16 -15.04 7.75
N HIS A 101 8.45 -14.31 6.66
CA HIS A 101 8.72 -12.86 6.74
C HIS A 101 7.67 -11.91 6.14
N ASN A 102 6.67 -12.39 5.38
CA ASN A 102 5.56 -11.55 4.87
C ASN A 102 4.23 -11.77 5.62
N GLN A 103 4.30 -11.96 6.95
CA GLN A 103 3.12 -12.28 7.75
C GLN A 103 2.10 -11.13 7.78
N THR A 104 2.57 -9.88 7.83
CA THR A 104 1.70 -8.69 7.86
C THR A 104 0.86 -8.52 6.59
N GLY A 105 1.48 -8.73 5.41
CA GLY A 105 0.76 -8.66 4.13
C GLY A 105 -0.31 -9.74 4.01
N LEU A 106 -0.01 -10.97 4.45
CA LEU A 106 -0.97 -12.08 4.44
C LEU A 106 -2.16 -11.82 5.38
N LEU A 107 -1.89 -11.30 6.59
CA LEU A 107 -2.94 -10.94 7.55
C LEU A 107 -3.86 -9.86 6.97
N LEU A 108 -3.29 -8.83 6.35
CA LEU A 108 -4.08 -7.75 5.75
C LEU A 108 -4.94 -8.25 4.59
N LYS A 109 -4.39 -9.06 3.67
CA LYS A 109 -5.15 -9.67 2.57
C LYS A 109 -6.30 -10.51 3.09
N THR A 110 -6.04 -11.34 4.10
CA THR A 110 -7.06 -12.17 4.75
C THR A 110 -8.16 -11.31 5.36
N ALA A 111 -7.80 -10.25 6.08
CA ALA A 111 -8.78 -9.33 6.67
C ALA A 111 -9.66 -8.62 5.63
N LEU A 112 -9.08 -8.23 4.49
CA LEU A 112 -9.80 -7.55 3.40
C LEU A 112 -10.65 -8.51 2.56
N LEU A 113 -10.26 -9.77 2.43
CA LEU A 113 -10.99 -10.78 1.66
C LEU A 113 -12.43 -11.01 2.18
N PHE A 114 -12.64 -10.88 3.49
CA PHE A 114 -13.95 -11.07 4.12
C PHE A 114 -14.83 -9.80 4.11
N LYS A 115 -14.41 -8.74 3.41
CA LYS A 115 -15.15 -7.48 3.29
C LYS A 115 -15.66 -7.33 1.84
N ARG A 116 -16.96 -7.11 1.67
CA ARG A 116 -17.60 -6.93 0.35
C ARG A 116 -17.10 -5.63 -0.31
N GLY A 117 -17.12 -5.57 -1.63
CA GLY A 117 -16.74 -4.37 -2.40
C GLY A 117 -15.23 -4.10 -2.51
N ARG A 118 -14.39 -4.93 -1.88
CA ARG A 118 -12.93 -4.72 -1.81
C ARG A 118 -12.19 -5.71 -2.68
N ILE A 119 -11.41 -5.20 -3.61
CA ILE A 119 -10.52 -5.97 -4.48
C ILE A 119 -9.10 -5.74 -4.00
N VAL A 120 -8.36 -6.82 -3.73
CA VAL A 120 -6.94 -6.71 -3.35
C VAL A 120 -6.07 -7.23 -4.49
N THR A 121 -5.28 -6.33 -5.07
CA THR A 121 -4.36 -6.67 -6.16
C THR A 121 -2.94 -6.64 -5.64
N SER A 122 -2.23 -7.75 -5.79
CA SER A 122 -0.81 -7.85 -5.45
C SER A 122 0.04 -7.60 -6.69
N VAL A 123 0.91 -6.60 -6.64
CA VAL A 123 1.80 -6.26 -7.74
C VAL A 123 3.21 -6.71 -7.36
N PRO A 124 3.72 -7.81 -7.93
CA PRO A 124 5.02 -8.34 -7.58
C PRO A 124 6.12 -7.41 -8.10
N TYR A 125 7.12 -7.17 -7.25
CA TYR A 125 8.37 -6.53 -7.62
C TYR A 125 9.52 -7.51 -7.43
N HIS A 126 10.13 -7.90 -8.55
CA HIS A 126 11.29 -8.77 -8.58
C HIS A 126 12.56 -7.94 -8.45
N LEU A 127 13.39 -8.25 -7.46
CA LEU A 127 14.69 -7.60 -7.30
C LEU A 127 15.66 -8.12 -8.38
N GLU A 128 15.97 -7.29 -9.36
CA GLU A 128 17.02 -7.53 -10.34
C GLU A 128 18.38 -7.10 -9.78
N ARG A 129 19.11 -8.09 -9.21
CA ARG A 129 20.51 -8.04 -8.72
C ARG A 129 20.81 -7.13 -7.53
#